data_AF-A0A9X4MG56-F1
#
_entry.id   AF-A0A9X4MG56-F1
#
_cell.length_a   1.000
_cell.length_b   1.000
_cell.length_c   1.000
_cell.angle_alpha   90.00
_cell.angle_beta   90.00
_cell.angle_gamma   90.00
#
_symmetry.space_group_name_H-M   'P 1'
#
loop_
_entity.id
_entity.type
_entity.pdbx_description
1 polymer ?
#
loop_
_entity_poly.entity_id
_entity_poly.type
_entity_poly.pdbx_seq_one_letter_code
_entity_poly.pdbx_strand_id
1 'polypeptide(L)'
;MELHDPNLHLKLMEMCDCYLGTDYAATIQKVADGPSADTQEDALRYLALALLYTLTEEASQLSLKRKKDKVTVTIKHDNEKIALRPPARPVFNTIISMMRTILHLEEDKGGMALTLGLKNDQIEVQVKIERTTDKETLKVKFPELR
;
A
#
# COMPACT_ATOMS: atom_id res chain seq x y z
N MET A 1 1.99 22.17 -1.79
CA MET A 1 1.58 21.36 -2.95
C MET A 1 0.49 20.44 -2.45
N GLU A 2 -0.75 20.90 -2.56
CA GLU A 2 -1.93 20.17 -2.11
C GLU A 2 -2.18 19.06 -3.14
N LEU A 3 -1.95 17.81 -2.74
CA LEU A 3 -2.28 16.64 -3.56
C LEU A 3 -3.80 16.52 -3.59
N HIS A 4 -4.46 17.29 -4.44
CA HIS A 4 -5.89 17.22 -4.70
C HIS A 4 -6.11 16.63 -6.09
N ASP A 5 -5.66 15.38 -6.27
CA ASP A 5 -5.91 14.60 -7.47
C ASP A 5 -7.02 13.57 -7.15
N PRO A 6 -8.28 13.82 -7.56
CA PRO A 6 -9.37 12.84 -7.39
C PRO A 6 -9.12 11.51 -8.12
N ASN A 7 -8.07 11.46 -8.95
CA ASN A 7 -7.68 10.29 -9.74
C ASN A 7 -6.65 9.39 -9.05
N LEU A 8 -6.22 9.65 -7.81
CA LEU A 8 -5.22 8.79 -7.15
C LEU A 8 -5.72 7.36 -6.95
N HIS A 9 -7.00 7.20 -6.62
CA HIS A 9 -7.63 5.88 -6.51
C HIS A 9 -7.66 5.18 -7.88
N LEU A 10 -8.04 5.91 -8.94
CA LEU A 10 -8.01 5.39 -10.31
C LEU A 10 -6.60 4.96 -10.73
N LYS A 11 -5.60 5.82 -10.53
CA LYS A 11 -4.20 5.51 -10.82
C LYS A 11 -3.70 4.29 -10.05
N LEU A 12 -4.11 4.13 -8.79
CA LEU A 12 -3.76 2.94 -8.02
C LEU A 12 -4.35 1.67 -8.67
N MET A 13 -5.60 1.72 -9.13
CA MET A 13 -6.22 0.60 -9.83
C MET A 13 -5.54 0.31 -11.16
N GLU A 14 -5.21 1.33 -11.96
CA GLU A 14 -4.46 1.18 -13.22
C GLU A 14 -3.09 0.54 -12.97
N MET A 15 -2.39 0.92 -11.89
CA MET A 15 -1.12 0.32 -11.51
C MET A 15 -1.30 -1.13 -11.06
N CYS A 16 -2.34 -1.43 -10.28
CA CYS A 16 -2.66 -2.81 -9.92
C CYS A 16 -2.89 -3.68 -11.16
N ASP A 17 -3.63 -3.20 -12.15
CA ASP A 17 -3.89 -3.93 -13.40
C ASP A 17 -2.61 -4.12 -14.23
N CYS A 18 -1.78 -3.07 -14.35
CA CYS A 18 -0.52 -3.11 -15.08
C CYS A 18 0.47 -4.14 -14.54
N TYR A 19 0.53 -4.29 -13.21
CA TYR A 19 1.43 -5.27 -12.56
C TYR A 19 0.75 -6.62 -12.29
N LEU A 20 -0.54 -6.78 -12.58
CA LEU A 20 -1.26 -8.02 -12.31
C LEU A 20 -0.65 -9.20 -13.06
N GLY A 21 -0.37 -10.28 -12.35
CA GLY A 21 0.28 -11.48 -12.89
C GLY A 21 1.79 -11.36 -13.09
N THR A 22 2.42 -10.29 -12.58
CA THR A 22 3.89 -10.17 -12.56
C THR A 22 4.49 -10.77 -11.29
N ASP A 23 5.82 -10.92 -11.26
CA ASP A 23 6.54 -11.33 -10.06
C ASP A 23 6.59 -10.16 -9.05
N TYR A 24 5.58 -10.10 -8.18
CA TYR A 24 5.41 -8.97 -7.26
C TYR A 24 6.58 -8.85 -6.29
N ALA A 25 7.04 -9.97 -5.73
CA ALA A 25 8.15 -9.98 -4.78
C ALA A 25 9.43 -9.44 -5.44
N ALA A 26 9.80 -9.94 -6.62
CA ALA A 26 10.99 -9.44 -7.33
C ALA A 26 10.83 -7.96 -7.74
N THR A 27 9.63 -7.53 -8.13
CA THR A 27 9.39 -6.15 -8.56
C THR A 27 9.42 -5.17 -7.38
N ILE A 28 8.84 -5.55 -6.23
CA ILE A 28 8.93 -4.78 -4.97
C ILE A 28 10.39 -4.58 -4.60
N GLN A 29 11.22 -5.62 -4.72
CA GLN A 29 12.66 -5.51 -4.46
C GLN A 29 13.32 -4.50 -5.38
N LYS A 30 13.04 -4.55 -6.70
CA LYS A 30 13.60 -3.59 -7.67
C LYS A 30 13.21 -2.15 -7.35
N VAL A 31 11.94 -1.90 -7.03
CA VAL A 31 11.44 -0.55 -6.69
C VAL A 31 12.05 -0.05 -5.37
N ALA A 32 12.21 -0.94 -4.39
CA ALA A 32 12.83 -0.60 -3.11
C ALA A 32 14.33 -0.31 -3.23
N ASP A 33 15.04 -0.99 -4.14
CA ASP A 33 16.50 -0.87 -4.31
C ASP A 33 16.89 0.29 -5.24
N GLY A 34 16.08 0.55 -6.27
CA GLY A 34 16.27 1.63 -7.23
C GLY A 34 15.03 2.50 -7.38
N PRO A 35 14.73 3.37 -6.39
CA PRO A 35 13.65 4.34 -6.54
C PRO A 35 13.95 5.26 -7.73
N SER A 36 12.92 5.54 -8.52
CA SER A 36 12.99 6.47 -9.64
C SER A 36 13.08 7.92 -9.15
N ALA A 37 13.24 8.85 -10.10
CA ALA A 37 13.16 10.28 -9.78
C ALA A 37 11.74 10.70 -9.33
N ASP A 38 10.70 9.94 -9.69
CA ASP A 38 9.31 10.24 -9.35
C ASP A 38 8.84 9.41 -8.15
N THR A 39 8.89 10.03 -6.97
CA THR A 39 8.49 9.38 -5.71
C THR A 39 7.01 8.98 -5.71
N GLN A 40 6.15 9.67 -6.47
CA GLN A 40 4.72 9.39 -6.50
C GLN A 40 4.42 8.14 -7.33
N GLU A 41 5.07 8.00 -8.49
CA GLU A 41 5.01 6.80 -9.31
C GLU A 41 5.56 5.59 -8.56
N ASP A 42 6.71 5.73 -7.88
CA ASP A 42 7.24 4.66 -7.02
C ASP A 42 6.29 4.29 -5.88
N ALA A 43 5.62 5.27 -5.29
CA ALA A 43 4.65 5.04 -4.22
C ALA A 43 3.44 4.25 -4.73
N LEU A 44 2.86 4.66 -5.85
CA LEU A 44 1.77 3.96 -6.52
C LEU A 44 2.18 2.54 -6.89
N ARG A 45 3.32 2.39 -7.54
CA ARG A 45 3.86 1.11 -7.98
C ARG A 45 4.09 0.18 -6.80
N TYR A 46 4.77 0.66 -5.75
CA TYR A 46 5.05 -0.13 -4.56
C TYR A 46 3.76 -0.55 -3.85
N LEU A 47 2.80 0.38 -3.69
CA LEU A 47 1.52 0.09 -3.05
C LEU A 47 0.73 -0.95 -3.85
N ALA A 48 0.61 -0.77 -5.17
CA ALA A 48 -0.05 -1.72 -6.05
C ALA A 48 0.55 -3.11 -5.94
N LEU A 49 1.88 -3.23 -6.06
CA LEU A 49 2.58 -4.50 -5.92
C LEU A 49 2.39 -5.13 -4.54
N ALA A 50 2.42 -4.33 -3.46
CA ALA A 50 2.21 -4.84 -2.11
C ALA A 50 0.79 -5.37 -1.92
N LEU A 51 -0.23 -4.70 -2.48
CA LEU A 51 -1.62 -5.17 -2.45
C LEU A 51 -1.76 -6.48 -3.23
N LEU A 52 -1.25 -6.53 -4.46
CA LEU A 52 -1.29 -7.72 -5.31
C LEU A 52 -0.53 -8.90 -4.71
N TYR A 53 0.63 -8.65 -4.12
CA TYR A 53 1.39 -9.69 -3.41
C TYR A 53 0.61 -10.20 -2.20
N THR A 54 -0.03 -9.32 -1.44
CA THR A 54 -0.85 -9.75 -0.29
C THR A 54 -2.02 -10.62 -0.73
N LEU A 55 -2.67 -10.28 -1.86
CA LEU A 55 -3.74 -11.09 -2.46
C LEU A 55 -3.23 -12.44 -2.96
N THR A 56 -2.06 -12.44 -3.61
CA THR A 56 -1.45 -13.65 -4.19
C THR A 56 -0.97 -14.61 -3.12
N GLU A 57 -0.48 -14.08 -2.00
CA GLU A 57 -0.11 -14.86 -0.81
C GLU A 57 -1.31 -15.18 0.08
N GLU A 58 -2.54 -14.89 -0.38
CA GLU A 58 -3.81 -15.12 0.34
C GLU A 58 -3.79 -14.56 1.78
N ALA A 59 -3.04 -13.46 1.97
CA ALA A 59 -2.76 -12.90 3.28
C ALA A 59 -3.91 -12.01 3.75
N SER A 60 -4.34 -12.20 5.01
CA SER A 60 -5.48 -11.47 5.58
C SER A 60 -5.17 -10.00 5.87
N GLN A 61 -3.89 -9.60 5.97
CA GLN A 61 -3.54 -8.21 6.28
C GLN A 61 -2.16 -7.78 5.79
N LEU A 62 -2.10 -6.68 5.05
CA LEU A 62 -0.88 -5.92 4.77
C LEU A 62 -0.66 -4.86 5.87
N SER A 63 0.59 -4.69 6.31
CA SER A 63 0.97 -3.72 7.35
C SER A 63 2.26 -3.02 6.99
N LEU A 64 2.18 -1.72 6.74
CA LEU A 64 3.33 -0.84 6.57
C LEU A 64 3.46 0.01 7.82
N LYS A 65 4.66 0.04 8.42
CA LYS A 65 4.95 0.77 9.65
C LYS A 65 6.25 1.54 9.46
N ARG A 66 6.22 2.81 9.85
CA ARG A 66 7.41 3.64 10.01
C ARG A 66 7.57 3.97 11.49
N LYS A 67 8.72 3.68 12.07
CA LYS A 67 9.07 4.07 13.44
C LYS A 67 10.40 4.80 13.39
N LYS A 68 10.39 6.09 13.79
CA LYS A 68 11.53 7.01 13.60
C LYS A 68 11.99 7.00 12.13
N ASP A 69 13.11 6.33 11.89
CA ASP A 69 13.85 6.28 10.64
C ASP A 69 13.71 4.93 9.91
N LYS A 70 13.05 3.95 10.54
CA LYS A 70 12.93 2.59 10.01
C LYS A 70 11.55 2.36 9.45
N VAL A 71 11.48 2.08 8.15
CA VAL A 71 10.28 1.59 7.47
C VAL A 71 10.28 0.07 7.51
N THR A 72 9.12 -0.53 7.73
CA THR A 72 8.94 -1.98 7.80
C THR A 72 7.61 -2.33 7.15
N VAL A 73 7.65 -3.26 6.21
CA VAL A 73 6.45 -3.74 5.52
C VAL A 73 6.34 -5.24 5.78
N THR A 74 5.16 -5.66 6.22
CA THR A 74 4.88 -7.07 6.53
C THR A 74 3.49 -7.41 6.07
N ILE A 75 3.33 -8.56 5.43
CA ILE A 75 2.04 -9.19 5.22
C ILE A 75 1.82 -10.24 6.30
N LYS A 76 0.58 -10.38 6.76
CA LYS A 76 0.16 -11.37 7.74
C LYS A 76 -0.74 -12.37 7.03
N HIS A 77 -0.26 -13.61 6.98
CA HIS A 77 -1.02 -14.81 6.67
C HIS A 77 -1.45 -15.47 7.99
N ASP A 78 -2.44 -16.36 7.98
CA ASP A 78 -3.14 -16.91 9.15
C ASP A 78 -2.28 -17.03 10.43
N ASN A 79 -1.18 -17.77 10.33
CA ASN A 79 -0.17 -17.95 11.38
C ASN A 79 1.23 -17.43 11.04
N GLU A 80 1.43 -16.86 9.85
CA GLU A 80 2.75 -16.44 9.38
C GLU A 80 2.81 -14.95 9.06
N LYS A 81 4.00 -14.37 9.23
CA LYS A 81 4.25 -12.98 8.84
C LYS A 81 5.42 -12.93 7.90
N ILE A 82 5.18 -12.50 6.68
CA ILE A 82 6.21 -12.37 5.67
C ILE A 82 6.65 -10.91 5.65
N ALA A 83 7.94 -10.67 5.86
CA ALA A 83 8.52 -9.34 5.79
C ALA A 83 8.89 -9.01 4.34
N LEU A 84 8.32 -7.93 3.83
CA LEU A 84 8.64 -7.39 2.52
C LEU A 84 9.79 -6.38 2.59
N ARG A 85 10.49 -6.19 1.47
CA ARG A 85 11.51 -5.14 1.39
C ARG A 85 10.86 -3.77 1.55
N PRO A 86 11.22 -2.99 2.57
CA PRO A 86 10.60 -1.69 2.81
C PRO A 86 11.02 -0.70 1.71
N PRO A 87 10.12 0.19 1.28
CA PRO A 87 10.46 1.24 0.32
C PRO A 87 11.31 2.32 0.99
N ALA A 88 11.88 3.20 0.17
CA ALA A 88 12.54 4.41 0.64
C ALA A 88 11.57 5.28 1.46
N ARG A 89 12.09 6.04 2.42
CA ARG A 89 11.29 6.95 3.25
C ARG A 89 10.41 7.93 2.47
N PRO A 90 10.91 8.64 1.44
CA PRO A 90 10.07 9.55 0.68
C PRO A 90 8.89 8.81 0.04
N VAL A 91 9.14 7.62 -0.52
CA VAL A 91 8.10 6.76 -1.12
C VAL A 91 7.06 6.35 -0.08
N PHE A 92 7.47 5.88 1.11
CA PHE A 92 6.53 5.54 2.19
C PHE A 92 5.65 6.73 2.61
N ASN A 93 6.24 7.91 2.78
CA ASN A 93 5.48 9.10 3.17
C ASN A 93 4.45 9.48 2.10
N THR A 94 4.83 9.35 0.82
CA THR A 94 3.92 9.58 -0.30
C THR A 94 2.78 8.55 -0.31
N ILE A 95 3.06 7.25 -0.11
CA ILE A 95 2.02 6.22 0.03
C ILE A 95 0.99 6.60 1.09
N ILE A 96 1.46 6.97 2.29
CA ILE A 96 0.56 7.38 3.38
C ILE A 96 -0.26 8.60 2.99
N SER A 97 0.39 9.64 2.44
CA SER A 97 -0.29 10.87 2.04
C SER A 97 -1.36 10.60 0.98
N MET A 98 -1.04 9.80 -0.02
CA MET A 98 -1.97 9.42 -1.08
C MET A 98 -3.16 8.66 -0.54
N MET A 99 -2.93 7.67 0.33
CA MET A 99 -4.03 6.94 0.96
C MET A 99 -4.87 7.85 1.85
N ARG A 100 -4.26 8.80 2.58
CA ARG A 100 -5.04 9.79 3.33
C ARG A 100 -5.91 10.67 2.42
N THR A 101 -5.39 11.10 1.27
CA THR A 101 -6.15 11.85 0.27
C THR A 101 -7.30 11.02 -0.30
N ILE A 102 -7.04 9.78 -0.73
CA ILE A 102 -8.05 8.85 -1.27
C ILE A 102 -9.17 8.61 -0.25
N LEU A 103 -8.78 8.43 1.02
CA LEU A 103 -9.70 8.16 2.11
C LEU A 103 -10.25 9.45 2.74
N HIS A 104 -9.96 10.64 2.20
CA HIS A 104 -10.38 11.93 2.78
C HIS A 104 -10.16 12.02 4.31
N LEU A 105 -9.03 11.49 4.81
CA LEU A 105 -8.72 11.43 6.23
C LEU A 105 -8.05 12.72 6.71
N GLU A 106 -8.86 13.59 7.31
CA GLU A 106 -8.39 14.82 7.94
C GLU A 106 -7.66 14.56 9.27
N GLU A 107 -8.10 13.55 10.03
CA GLU A 107 -7.54 13.19 11.34
C GLU A 107 -6.24 12.35 11.23
N ASP A 108 -5.41 12.40 12.27
CA ASP A 108 -4.20 11.57 12.37
C ASP A 108 -4.49 10.07 12.44
N LYS A 109 -5.69 9.69 12.85
CA LYS A 109 -6.14 8.31 12.90
C LYS A 109 -7.48 8.19 12.17
N GLY A 110 -7.55 7.27 11.22
CA GLY A 110 -8.78 7.02 10.48
C GLY A 110 -8.72 5.69 9.73
N GLY A 111 -9.86 5.23 9.26
CA GLY A 111 -9.91 4.03 8.45
C GLY A 111 -11.26 3.88 7.79
N MET A 112 -11.25 3.37 6.57
CA MET A 112 -12.44 3.13 5.78
C MET A 112 -12.21 1.97 4.81
N ALA A 113 -13.31 1.43 4.30
CA ALA A 113 -13.27 0.45 3.24
C ALA A 113 -12.84 1.12 1.93
N LEU A 114 -11.91 0.50 1.21
CA LEU A 114 -11.47 0.89 -0.11
C LEU A 114 -11.77 -0.26 -1.06
N THR A 115 -12.57 0.02 -2.09
CA THR A 115 -12.83 -0.95 -3.15
C THR A 115 -11.67 -0.93 -4.15
N LEU A 116 -11.03 -2.08 -4.34
CA LEU A 116 -9.98 -2.30 -5.34
C LEU A 116 -10.58 -3.12 -6.49
N GLY A 117 -10.75 -2.48 -7.65
CA GLY A 117 -11.10 -3.18 -8.89
C GLY A 117 -9.85 -3.83 -9.50
N LEU A 118 -9.92 -5.13 -9.78
CA LEU A 118 -8.85 -5.93 -10.36
C LEU A 118 -9.39 -6.70 -11.58
N LYS A 119 -9.08 -6.24 -12.80
CA LYS A 119 -9.66 -6.75 -14.05
C LYS A 119 -11.20 -6.87 -14.02
N ASN A 120 -11.70 -8.07 -13.70
CA ASN A 120 -13.13 -8.41 -13.70
C ASN A 120 -13.66 -8.68 -12.27
N ASP A 121 -12.79 -8.57 -11.27
CA ASP A 121 -13.13 -8.81 -9.88
C ASP A 121 -13.02 -7.51 -9.09
N GLN A 122 -13.71 -7.43 -7.97
CA GLN A 122 -13.63 -6.28 -7.07
C GLN A 122 -13.50 -6.81 -5.65
N ILE A 123 -12.50 -6.31 -4.95
CA ILE A 123 -12.28 -6.66 -3.56
C ILE A 123 -12.39 -5.42 -2.68
N GLU A 124 -13.23 -5.51 -1.66
CA GLU A 124 -13.34 -4.46 -0.66
C GLU A 124 -12.32 -4.72 0.45
N VAL A 125 -11.33 -3.84 0.58
CA VAL A 125 -10.29 -3.95 1.62
C VAL A 125 -10.46 -2.86 2.66
N GLN A 126 -10.29 -3.21 3.93
CA GLN A 126 -10.39 -2.22 5.01
C GLN A 126 -9.04 -1.58 5.27
N VAL A 127 -8.91 -0.30 4.90
CA VAL A 127 -7.70 0.48 5.12
C VAL A 127 -7.78 1.23 6.44
N LYS A 128 -6.71 1.22 7.21
CA LYS A 128 -6.57 1.95 8.46
C LYS A 128 -5.22 2.65 8.54
N ILE A 129 -5.25 3.95 8.76
CA ILE A 129 -4.09 4.81 8.91
C ILE A 129 -4.04 5.32 10.34
N GLU A 130 -2.89 5.20 10.97
CA GLU A 130 -2.62 5.69 12.31
C GLU A 130 -1.28 6.44 12.30
N ARG A 131 -1.34 7.76 12.45
CA ARG A 131 -0.19 8.65 12.60
C ARG A 131 -0.09 9.09 14.06
N THR A 132 1.12 9.03 14.60
CA THR A 132 1.49 9.48 15.95
C THR A 132 2.84 10.17 15.85
N THR A 133 3.24 10.90 16.90
CA THR A 133 4.44 11.75 16.93
C THR A 133 5.72 11.08 16.40
N ASP A 134 5.91 9.78 16.68
CA ASP A 134 7.11 9.03 16.29
C ASP A 134 6.84 7.86 15.34
N LYS A 135 5.57 7.61 14.99
CA LYS A 135 5.18 6.40 14.28
C LYS A 135 4.01 6.61 13.35
N GLU A 136 4.15 6.09 12.14
CA GLU A 136 3.08 5.99 11.15
C GLU A 136 2.81 4.54 10.83
N THR A 137 1.55 4.19 10.70
CA THR A 137 1.10 2.83 10.43
C THR A 137 -0.05 2.85 9.44
N LEU A 138 0.12 2.13 8.33
CA LEU A 138 -0.92 1.81 7.36
C LEU A 138 -1.18 0.31 7.46
N LYS A 139 -2.43 -0.05 7.70
CA LYS A 139 -2.89 -1.44 7.67
C LYS A 139 -3.96 -1.56 6.61
N VAL A 140 -3.85 -2.56 5.76
CA VAL A 140 -4.88 -2.93 4.80
C VAL A 140 -5.29 -4.34 5.15
N LYS A 141 -6.54 -4.52 5.57
CA LYS A 141 -7.11 -5.84 5.83
C LYS A 141 -7.87 -6.30 4.61
N PHE A 142 -7.57 -7.51 4.20
CA PHE A 142 -8.24 -8.17 3.11
C PHE A 142 -9.38 -9.01 3.67
N PRO A 143 -10.52 -9.10 2.97
CA PRO A 143 -11.58 -10.04 3.33
C PRO A 143 -11.06 -11.47 3.14
N GLU A 144 -11.64 -12.43 3.87
CA GLU A 144 -11.38 -13.85 3.61
C GLU A 144 -11.93 -14.19 2.21
N LEU A 145 -11.03 -14.37 1.25
CA LEU A 145 -11.36 -14.92 -0.05
C LEU A 145 -11.73 -16.39 0.18
N ARG A 146 -12.97 -16.75 -0.13
CA ARG A 146 -13.57 -18.07 0.16
C ARG A 146 -13.82 -18.85 -1.11
#